data_AF-A0A9P9EBE5-F1
#
_entry.id   AF-A0A9P9EBE5-F1
#
_cell.length_a   1.000
_cell.length_b   1.000
_cell.length_c   1.000
_cell.angle_alpha   90.00
_cell.angle_beta   90.00
_cell.angle_gamma   90.00
#
_symmetry.space_group_name_H-M   'P 1'
#
loop_
_entity.id
_entity.type
_entity.pdbx_description
1 polymer ?
#
loop_
_entity_poly.entity_id
_entity_poly.type
_entity_poly.pdbx_seq_one_letter_code
_entity_poly.pdbx_strand_id
1 'polypeptide(L)' 'TSIATNPDGTIHIPTPIQTGMTPGCKMFHLVEAGEICSKILIRYRITMDLFARWNPAIGIECLELRAGTYPCVGVL' A
#
# COMPACT_ATOMS: atom_id res chain seq x y z
N THR A 1 -17.54 -3.54 1.93
CA THR A 1 -16.07 -3.43 1.90
C THR A 1 -15.50 -4.73 2.42
N SER A 2 -15.02 -5.60 1.53
CA SER A 2 -14.47 -6.91 1.90
C SER A 2 -13.03 -6.77 2.35
N ILE A 3 -12.82 -6.87 3.66
CA ILE A 3 -11.52 -7.12 4.27
C ILE A 3 -11.11 -8.54 3.84
N ALA A 4 -9.90 -8.73 3.30
CA ALA A 4 -9.37 -10.06 3.04
C ALA A 4 -8.85 -10.64 4.37
N THR A 5 -9.79 -11.00 5.25
CA THR A 5 -9.54 -11.70 6.51
C THR A 5 -9.73 -13.19 6.28
N ASN A 6 -8.76 -13.99 6.75
CA ASN A 6 -8.92 -15.42 6.89
C ASN A 6 -10.06 -15.74 7.89
N PRO A 7 -10.61 -16.97 7.89
CA PRO A 7 -11.65 -17.39 8.83
C PRO A 7 -11.24 -17.26 10.31
N ASP A 8 -9.94 -17.15 10.60
CA ASP A 8 -9.34 -17.02 11.94
C ASP A 8 -9.11 -15.56 12.39
N GLY A 9 -9.52 -14.57 11.58
CA GLY A 9 -9.34 -13.16 11.89
C GLY A 9 -7.94 -12.60 11.58
N THR A 10 -7.04 -13.41 11.00
CA THR A 10 -5.74 -12.93 10.52
C THR A 10 -5.89 -12.20 9.20
N ILE A 11 -5.16 -11.09 9.04
CA ILE A 11 -5.10 -10.35 7.78
C ILE A 11 -4.00 -10.97 6.94
N HIS A 12 -4.38 -11.47 5.77
CA HIS A 12 -3.41 -11.98 4.81
C HIS A 12 -2.65 -10.79 4.19
N ILE A 13 -1.39 -10.62 4.59
CA ILE A 13 -0.51 -9.61 4.00
C ILE A 13 0.02 -10.19 2.69
N PRO A 14 -0.33 -9.60 1.52
CA PRO A 14 0.17 -10.07 0.24
C PRO A 14 1.69 -9.89 0.16
N THR A 15 2.36 -10.73 -0.61
CA THR A 15 3.81 -10.65 -0.85
C THR A 15 4.06 -10.47 -2.36
N PRO A 16 5.06 -9.66 -2.76
CA PRO A 16 6.03 -8.95 -1.92
C PRO A 16 5.58 -7.54 -1.47
N ILE A 17 6.06 -7.09 -0.31
CA ILE A 17 5.90 -5.72 0.19
C ILE A 17 7.25 -5.00 0.21
N GLN A 18 7.23 -3.66 0.17
CA GLN A 18 8.44 -2.87 0.45
C GLN A 18 8.66 -2.77 1.97
N THR A 19 9.93 -2.58 2.36
CA THR A 19 10.32 -2.49 3.77
C THR A 19 9.64 -1.31 4.49
N GLY A 20 9.38 -1.47 5.78
CA GLY A 20 8.83 -0.42 6.62
C GLY A 20 7.34 -0.16 6.47
N MET A 21 6.60 -0.94 5.66
CA MET A 21 5.14 -0.84 5.57
C MET A 21 4.51 -0.91 6.97
N THR A 22 3.53 -0.04 7.23
CA THR A 22 2.87 0.06 8.53
C THR A 22 2.20 -1.25 8.96
N PRO A 23 2.32 -1.69 10.22
CA PRO A 23 1.69 -2.93 10.71
C PRO A 23 0.15 -2.85 10.74
N GLY A 24 -0.42 -1.64 10.72
CA GLY A 24 -1.86 -1.43 10.71
C GLY A 24 -2.51 -1.62 9.35
N CYS A 25 -1.76 -1.97 8.30
CA CYS A 25 -2.32 -2.01 6.96
C CYS A 25 -3.46 -3.04 6.80
N LYS A 26 -4.58 -2.60 6.22
CA LYS A 26 -5.78 -3.41 5.94
C LYS A 26 -6.13 -3.47 4.46
N MET A 27 -5.59 -2.55 3.66
CA MET A 27 -5.87 -2.43 2.23
C MET A 27 -4.57 -2.31 1.45
N PHE A 28 -4.43 -3.12 0.41
CA PHE A 28 -3.22 -3.22 -0.40
C PHE A 28 -3.53 -2.95 -1.86
N HIS A 29 -2.53 -2.46 -2.60
CA HIS A 29 -2.63 -2.22 -4.03
C HIS A 29 -1.45 -2.89 -4.74
N LEU A 30 -1.70 -3.74 -5.75
CA LEU A 30 -0.63 -4.29 -6.58
C LEU A 30 -0.17 -3.21 -7.57
N VAL A 31 1.08 -2.77 -7.47
CA VAL A 31 1.65 -1.76 -8.36
C VAL A 31 1.90 -2.37 -9.74
N GLU A 32 1.25 -1.84 -10.76
CA GLU A 32 1.49 -2.25 -12.14
C GLU A 32 2.82 -1.68 -12.68
N ALA A 33 3.37 -2.32 -13.72
CA ALA A 33 4.58 -1.82 -14.37
C ALA A 33 4.35 -0.41 -14.97
N GLY A 34 5.16 0.56 -14.56
CA GLY A 34 5.03 1.96 -14.99
C GLY A 34 3.92 2.75 -14.28
N GLU A 35 3.28 2.19 -13.26
CA GLU A 35 2.37 2.94 -12.41
C GLU A 35 3.12 3.94 -11.51
N ILE A 36 2.46 5.06 -11.21
CA ILE A 36 3.02 6.17 -10.43
C ILE A 36 2.09 6.48 -9.25
N CYS A 37 2.61 7.02 -8.15
CA CYS A 37 1.81 7.27 -6.96
C CYS A 37 0.55 8.09 -7.26
N SER A 38 0.60 9.11 -8.12
CA SER A 38 -0.57 9.95 -8.39
C SER A 38 -1.80 9.15 -8.82
N LYS A 39 -1.64 8.08 -9.60
CA LYS A 39 -2.74 7.18 -9.99
C LYS A 39 -3.30 6.41 -8.79
N ILE A 40 -2.42 5.89 -7.94
CA ILE A 40 -2.78 5.16 -6.71
C ILE A 40 -3.50 6.10 -5.73
N LEU A 41 -2.93 7.28 -5.47
CA LEU A 41 -3.48 8.28 -4.57
C LEU A 41 -4.89 8.71 -5.00
N ILE A 42 -5.11 8.98 -6.30
CA ILE A 42 -6.42 9.34 -6.84
C ILE A 42 -7.41 8.18 -6.67
N ARG A 43 -6.99 6.95 -7.00
CA ARG A 43 -7.83 5.74 -6.91
C ARG A 43 -8.36 5.52 -5.50
N TYR A 44 -7.51 5.67 -4.49
CA TYR A 44 -7.87 5.41 -3.09
C TYR A 44 -8.25 6.66 -2.30
N ARG A 45 -8.19 7.85 -2.94
CA ARG A 45 -8.49 9.16 -2.34
C ARG A 45 -7.67 9.42 -1.07
N ILE A 46 -6.37 9.12 -1.13
CA ILE A 46 -5.41 9.35 -0.05
C ILE A 46 -4.38 10.38 -0.47
N THR A 47 -3.76 11.04 0.50
CA THR A 47 -2.69 12.02 0.26
C THR A 47 -1.32 11.35 0.18
N MET A 48 -0.35 12.04 -0.42
CA MET A 48 1.03 11.53 -0.49
C MET A 48 1.67 11.39 0.91
N ASP A 49 1.32 12.27 1.86
CA ASP A 49 1.81 12.19 3.24
C ASP A 49 1.30 10.93 3.98
N LEU A 50 0.03 10.56 3.80
CA LEU A 50 -0.52 9.32 4.35
C LEU A 50 0.13 8.11 3.69
N PHE A 51 0.25 8.13 2.37
CA PHE A 51 0.84 7.02 1.62
C PHE A 51 2.32 6.79 1.97
N ALA A 52 3.11 7.85 2.08
CA ALA A 52 4.51 7.77 2.52
C ALA A 52 4.63 7.38 4.00
N ARG A 53 3.72 7.84 4.87
CA ARG A 53 3.67 7.42 6.27
C ARG A 53 3.41 5.92 6.41
N TRP A 54 2.51 5.37 5.60
CA TRP A 54 2.20 3.94 5.62
C TRP A 54 3.25 3.11 4.89
N ASN A 55 4.02 3.71 3.98
CA ASN A 55 5.03 3.04 3.15
C ASN A 55 6.34 3.86 3.10
N PRO A 56 7.11 3.93 4.20
CA PRO A 56 8.27 4.82 4.31
C PRO A 56 9.33 4.61 3.23
N ALA A 57 9.54 3.37 2.77
CA ALA A 57 10.51 3.06 1.73
C ALA A 57 10.16 3.67 0.36
N ILE A 58 8.89 4.04 0.10
CA ILE A 58 8.49 4.72 -1.15
C ILE A 58 8.89 6.19 -1.12
N GLY A 59 8.90 6.79 0.07
CA GLY A 59 9.21 8.20 0.30
C GLY A 59 8.13 9.16 -0.21
N ILE A 60 8.21 10.42 0.22
CA ILE A 60 7.26 11.48 -0.17
C ILE A 60 7.37 11.87 -1.65
N GLU A 61 8.55 11.69 -2.24
CA GLU A 61 8.82 11.96 -3.66
C GLU A 61 8.37 10.81 -4.58
N CYS A 62 7.87 9.69 -4.02
CA CYS A 62 7.44 8.51 -4.77
C CYS A 62 8.53 7.86 -5.67
N LEU A 63 9.80 8.20 -5.51
CA LEU A 63 10.88 7.74 -6.40
C LEU A 63 11.16 6.24 -6.25
N GLU A 64 10.80 5.65 -5.11
CA GLU A 64 11.11 4.27 -4.76
C GLU A 64 9.90 3.34 -4.90
N LEU A 65 8.83 3.76 -5.60
CA LEU A 65 7.69 2.89 -5.87
C LEU A 65 8.10 1.74 -6.81
N ARG A 66 7.91 0.49 -6.38
CA ARG A 66 8.31 -0.70 -7.15
C ARG A 66 7.12 -1.46 -7.70
N ALA A 67 7.13 -1.70 -9.01
CA ALA A 67 6.18 -2.58 -9.67
C ALA A 67 6.21 -4.01 -9.08
N GLY A 68 5.07 -4.66 -9.05
CA GLY A 68 4.92 -6.02 -8.50
C GLY A 68 4.91 -6.09 -6.97
N THR A 69 4.91 -4.95 -6.27
CA THR A 69 4.80 -4.90 -4.81
C THR A 69 3.40 -4.47 -4.36
N TYR A 70 3.11 -4.68 -3.08
CA TYR A 70 1.81 -4.39 -2.47
C TYR A 70 1.90 -3.30 -1.38
N PRO A 71 2.07 -2.02 -1.72
CA PRO A 71 1.98 -0.94 -0.74
C PRO A 71 0.62 -0.85 -0.07
N CYS A 72 0.65 -0.32 1.15
CA CYS A 72 -0.52 -0.01 1.93
C CYS A 72 -1.26 1.21 1.39
N VAL A 73 -2.58 1.09 1.22
CA VAL A 73 -3.47 2.17 0.78
C VAL A 73 -4.60 2.45 1.78
N GLY A 74 -4.57 1.81 2.96
CA GLY A 74 -5.53 2.07 4.03
C GLY A 74 -5.29 1.22 5.29
N VAL A 75 -5.57 1.80 6.45
CA VAL A 75 -5.28 1.21 7.78
C VAL A 75 -6.51 0.91 8.66
N LEU A 76 -7.74 1.22 8.18
CA LEU A 76 -9.05 1.07 8.84
C LEU A 76 -9.06 0.92 10.37
#